data_AF-A0A0A8HQ73-F1
#
_entry.id   AF-A0A0A8HQ73-F1
#
_cell.length_a   1.000
_cell.length_b   1.000
_cell.length_c   1.000
_cell.angle_alpha   90.00
_cell.angle_beta   90.00
_cell.angle_gamma   90.00
#
_symmetry.space_group_name_H-M   'P 1'
#
loop_
_entity.id
_entity.type
_entity.pdbx_description
1 polymer ?
#
loop_
_entity_poly.entity_id
_entity_poly.type
_entity_poly.pdbx_seq_one_letter_code
_entity_poly.pdbx_strand_id
1 'polypeptide(L)'
;MKKVGLIFIASSIFLASCGSQNLLPLEQKSTKLSDENHDLKLENQELKSEISKKQQTLKALNKDNQNKGQAQKNQTMSNYLNVSSEYYKELTQLINDYNKIDSDILKNKKNNDISDQLDAIISDHDDAVKTYEDGLDDKALKKDKEMKKQDDALKKLQKQINSAFSKIKSGYNHKDENKISEGRQTLIQLEVNVKPPENQ
;
A
#
# COMPACT_ATOMS: atom_id res chain seq x y z
N MET A 1 -47.09 5.84 50.32
CA MET A 1 -46.98 4.39 50.63
C MET A 1 -47.97 3.61 49.77
N LYS A 2 -47.47 2.61 49.03
CA LYS A 2 -48.09 1.35 48.57
C LYS A 2 -47.61 1.01 47.16
N LYS A 3 -46.67 0.06 47.11
CA LYS A 3 -46.29 -0.70 45.92
C LYS A 3 -47.39 -1.73 45.63
N VAL A 4 -47.85 -1.80 44.39
CA VAL A 4 -48.54 -2.93 43.75
C VAL A 4 -48.17 -2.77 42.26
N GLY A 5 -47.58 -3.70 41.51
CA GLY A 5 -47.55 -5.15 41.62
C GLY A 5 -48.19 -5.73 40.35
N LEU A 6 -47.34 -6.14 39.39
CA LEU A 6 -47.58 -7.09 38.28
C LEU A 6 -48.59 -6.74 37.17
N ILE A 7 -48.18 -6.96 35.91
CA ILE A 7 -48.75 -7.96 34.99
C ILE A 7 -47.97 -7.93 33.65
N PHE A 8 -47.43 -9.09 33.26
CA PHE A 8 -46.94 -9.40 31.91
C PHE A 8 -48.13 -9.53 30.95
N ILE A 9 -48.09 -8.87 29.79
CA ILE A 9 -48.84 -9.29 28.60
C ILE A 9 -47.90 -9.15 27.40
N ALA A 10 -47.58 -10.30 26.82
CA ALA A 10 -46.99 -10.43 25.51
C ALA A 10 -48.05 -10.06 24.45
N SER A 11 -47.75 -9.12 23.56
CA SER A 11 -48.34 -9.09 22.22
C SER A 11 -47.51 -8.19 21.30
N SER A 12 -46.79 -8.84 20.38
CA SER A 12 -46.93 -8.61 18.95
C SER A 12 -46.71 -7.19 18.39
N ILE A 13 -45.65 -7.14 17.58
CA ILE A 13 -45.59 -6.39 16.31
C ILE A 13 -45.38 -4.88 16.49
N PHE A 14 -44.11 -4.47 16.63
CA PHE A 14 -43.69 -3.29 15.87
C PHE A 14 -43.49 -3.76 14.42
N LEU A 15 -44.53 -3.51 13.62
CA LEU A 15 -44.41 -3.41 12.18
C LEU A 15 -43.21 -2.50 11.91
N ALA A 16 -42.21 -3.08 11.28
CA ALA A 16 -41.28 -2.34 10.46
C ALA A 16 -42.11 -1.50 9.48
N SER A 17 -42.45 -0.28 9.88
CA SER A 17 -42.74 0.79 8.96
C SER A 17 -41.41 1.13 8.32
N CYS A 18 -41.08 0.38 7.26
CA CYS A 18 -40.10 0.76 6.26
C CYS A 18 -40.67 1.97 5.52
N GLY A 19 -40.58 3.14 6.17
CA GLY A 19 -40.72 4.44 5.53
C GLY A 19 -39.44 4.71 4.76
N SER A 20 -39.44 4.30 3.49
CA SER A 20 -38.40 4.56 2.52
C SER A 20 -38.07 6.05 2.44
N GLN A 21 -36.80 6.40 2.70
CA GLN A 21 -36.17 7.55 2.08
C GLN A 21 -34.64 7.41 2.20
N ASN A 22 -34.06 6.96 1.09
CA ASN A 22 -32.68 7.25 0.67
C ASN A 22 -31.49 6.59 1.39
N LEU A 23 -31.62 5.33 1.84
CA LEU A 23 -30.45 4.55 2.27
C LEU A 23 -29.75 3.78 1.14
N LEU A 24 -30.42 3.47 0.02
CA LEU A 24 -29.77 2.76 -1.11
C LEU A 24 -28.51 3.48 -1.67
N PRO A 25 -28.52 4.81 -1.88
CA PRO A 25 -27.32 5.51 -2.35
C PRO A 25 -26.22 5.53 -1.29
N LEU A 26 -26.58 5.53 0.00
CA LEU A 26 -25.64 5.55 1.12
C LEU A 26 -25.05 4.17 1.40
N GLU A 27 -25.85 3.11 1.30
CA GLU A 27 -25.39 1.71 1.33
C GLU A 27 -24.48 1.44 0.14
N GLN A 28 -24.88 1.77 -1.09
CA GLN A 28 -24.03 1.54 -2.28
C GLN A 28 -22.71 2.31 -2.22
N LYS A 29 -22.70 3.54 -1.69
CA LYS A 29 -21.47 4.32 -1.49
C LYS A 29 -20.63 3.75 -0.33
N SER A 30 -21.26 3.27 0.74
CA SER A 30 -20.60 2.58 1.87
C SER A 30 -19.98 1.25 1.45
N THR A 31 -20.63 0.47 0.60
CA THR A 31 -20.10 -0.80 0.09
C THR A 31 -18.91 -0.56 -0.83
N LYS A 32 -18.99 0.41 -1.77
CA LYS A 32 -17.83 0.79 -2.59
C LYS A 32 -16.64 1.33 -1.77
N LEU A 33 -16.91 2.17 -0.77
CA LEU A 33 -15.87 2.69 0.12
C LEU A 33 -15.23 1.60 0.98
N SER A 34 -16.01 0.58 1.38
CA SER A 34 -15.52 -0.59 2.12
C SER A 34 -14.72 -1.54 1.21
N ASP A 35 -15.15 -1.71 -0.04
CA ASP A 35 -14.48 -2.56 -1.03
C ASP A 35 -13.14 -1.92 -1.47
N GLU A 36 -13.11 -0.62 -1.77
CA GLU A 36 -11.88 0.10 -2.13
C GLU A 36 -10.85 0.17 -0.97
N ASN A 37 -11.31 0.18 0.29
CA ASN A 37 -10.42 0.08 1.46
C ASN A 37 -9.90 -1.36 1.66
N HIS A 38 -10.61 -2.37 1.14
CA HIS A 38 -10.18 -3.76 1.15
C HIS A 38 -8.99 -3.99 0.20
N ASP A 39 -8.95 -3.29 -0.93
CA ASP A 39 -7.93 -3.51 -1.97
C ASP A 39 -6.54 -2.98 -1.57
N LEU A 40 -6.43 -1.79 -0.96
CA LEU A 40 -5.15 -1.29 -0.42
C LEU A 40 -4.61 -2.15 0.74
N LYS A 41 -5.49 -2.92 1.40
CA LYS A 41 -5.11 -3.89 2.43
C LYS A 41 -4.60 -5.20 1.83
N LEU A 42 -5.16 -5.64 0.69
CA LEU A 42 -4.67 -6.79 -0.08
C LEU A 42 -3.28 -6.51 -0.64
N GLU A 43 -3.05 -5.33 -1.19
CA GLU A 43 -1.74 -4.94 -1.71
C GLU A 43 -0.67 -4.86 -0.60
N ASN A 44 -1.04 -4.37 0.58
CA ASN A 44 -0.19 -4.46 1.79
C ASN A 44 0.23 -5.90 2.12
N GLN A 45 -0.60 -6.90 1.80
CA GLN A 45 -0.25 -8.32 1.98
C GLN A 45 0.66 -8.83 0.86
N GLU A 46 0.48 -8.36 -0.37
CA GLU A 46 1.36 -8.68 -1.50
C GLU A 46 2.77 -8.13 -1.29
N LEU A 47 2.91 -6.88 -0.84
CA LEU A 47 4.19 -6.28 -0.47
C LEU A 47 4.88 -7.08 0.65
N LYS A 48 4.13 -7.50 1.68
CA LYS A 48 4.65 -8.38 2.76
C LYS A 48 5.08 -9.75 2.24
N SER A 49 4.36 -10.30 1.27
CA SER A 49 4.71 -11.56 0.60
C SER A 49 6.01 -11.41 -0.19
N GLU A 50 6.19 -10.30 -0.92
CA GLU A 50 7.43 -10.02 -1.64
C GLU A 50 8.63 -9.84 -0.70
N ILE A 51 8.48 -9.09 0.39
CA ILE A 51 9.49 -8.98 1.46
C ILE A 51 9.89 -10.37 1.95
N SER A 52 8.91 -11.23 2.26
CA SER A 52 9.16 -12.57 2.76
C SER A 52 9.94 -13.44 1.76
N LYS A 53 9.62 -13.32 0.46
CA LYS A 53 10.33 -14.02 -0.63
C LYS A 53 11.78 -13.52 -0.75
N LYS A 54 12.00 -12.21 -0.79
CA LYS A 54 13.36 -11.64 -0.89
C LYS A 54 14.21 -12.03 0.34
N GLN A 55 13.63 -12.02 1.54
CA GLN A 55 14.30 -12.47 2.76
C GLN A 55 14.65 -13.96 2.74
N GLN A 56 13.81 -14.82 2.17
CA GLN A 56 14.14 -16.24 2.00
C GLN A 56 15.31 -16.43 1.03
N THR A 57 15.30 -15.75 -0.11
CA THR A 57 16.40 -15.80 -1.09
C THR A 57 17.71 -15.27 -0.50
N LEU A 58 17.67 -14.19 0.29
CA LEU A 58 18.83 -13.67 1.02
C LEU A 58 19.45 -14.70 1.96
N LYS A 59 18.62 -15.44 2.72
CA LYS A 59 19.11 -16.49 3.62
C LYS A 59 19.82 -17.62 2.86
N ALA A 60 19.29 -18.01 1.69
CA ALA A 60 19.91 -19.01 0.84
C ALA A 60 21.27 -18.54 0.29
N LEU A 61 21.32 -17.33 -0.28
CA LEU A 61 22.55 -16.75 -0.86
C LEU A 61 23.65 -16.53 0.19
N ASN A 62 23.29 -16.11 1.41
CA ASN A 62 24.26 -15.95 2.50
C ASN A 62 24.88 -17.28 2.94
N LYS A 63 24.14 -18.38 2.86
CA LYS A 63 24.67 -19.73 3.11
C LYS A 63 25.66 -20.14 2.01
N ASP A 64 25.34 -19.85 0.75
CA ASP A 64 26.20 -20.18 -0.39
C ASP A 64 27.45 -19.30 -0.48
N ASN A 65 27.42 -18.07 0.06
CA ASN A 65 28.58 -17.17 0.18
C ASN A 65 29.75 -17.77 0.99
N GLN A 66 29.51 -18.81 1.78
CA GLN A 66 30.57 -19.53 2.50
C GLN A 66 31.43 -20.42 1.57
N ASN A 67 30.98 -20.65 0.31
CA ASN A 67 31.68 -21.44 -0.71
C ASN A 67 32.33 -20.53 -1.79
N LYS A 68 33.67 -20.50 -1.82
CA LYS A 68 34.51 -19.39 -2.34
C LYS A 68 34.41 -19.02 -3.83
N GLY A 69 33.77 -19.79 -4.71
CA GLY A 69 33.70 -19.50 -6.15
C GLY A 69 32.50 -18.63 -6.59
N GLN A 70 31.38 -18.71 -5.88
CA GLN A 70 30.15 -17.96 -6.17
C GLN A 70 29.97 -16.71 -5.28
N ALA A 71 30.84 -16.54 -4.28
CA ALA A 71 30.69 -15.57 -3.21
C ALA A 71 30.51 -14.12 -3.69
N GLN A 72 31.24 -13.69 -4.74
CA GLN A 72 31.17 -12.29 -5.18
C GLN A 72 29.86 -11.96 -5.93
N LYS A 73 29.39 -12.86 -6.80
CA LYS A 73 28.10 -12.71 -7.48
C LYS A 73 26.94 -12.82 -6.49
N ASN A 74 27.01 -13.78 -5.57
CA ASN A 74 26.03 -13.98 -4.52
C ASN A 74 26.00 -12.79 -3.54
N GLN A 75 27.13 -12.14 -3.27
CA GLN A 75 27.20 -10.91 -2.46
C GLN A 75 26.52 -9.72 -3.17
N THR A 76 26.77 -9.52 -4.47
CA THR A 76 26.06 -8.49 -5.25
C THR A 76 24.55 -8.71 -5.25
N MET A 77 24.11 -9.94 -5.53
CA MET A 77 22.68 -10.28 -5.52
C MET A 77 22.08 -10.10 -4.12
N SER A 78 22.83 -10.47 -3.07
CA SER A 78 22.39 -10.26 -1.70
C SER A 78 22.25 -8.77 -1.36
N ASN A 79 23.20 -7.92 -1.78
CA ASN A 79 23.08 -6.48 -1.54
C ASN A 79 21.83 -5.91 -2.22
N TYR A 80 21.61 -6.26 -3.50
CA TYR A 80 20.42 -5.84 -4.23
C TYR A 80 19.13 -6.28 -3.56
N LEU A 81 19.01 -7.57 -3.22
CA LEU A 81 17.80 -8.09 -2.56
C LEU A 81 17.56 -7.44 -1.20
N ASN A 82 18.62 -7.12 -0.46
CA ASN A 82 18.51 -6.44 0.83
C ASN A 82 17.97 -5.01 0.65
N VAL A 83 18.56 -4.24 -0.25
CA VAL A 83 18.15 -2.85 -0.51
C VAL A 83 16.74 -2.79 -1.09
N SER A 84 16.40 -3.67 -2.04
CA SER A 84 15.01 -3.79 -2.53
C SER A 84 14.05 -4.17 -1.41
N SER A 85 14.41 -5.12 -0.54
CA SER A 85 13.53 -5.56 0.55
C SER A 85 13.26 -4.47 1.57
N GLU A 86 14.24 -3.63 1.91
CA GLU A 86 14.02 -2.49 2.79
C GLU A 86 13.12 -1.44 2.13
N TYR A 87 13.31 -1.15 0.84
CA TYR A 87 12.39 -0.25 0.10
C TYR A 87 10.94 -0.75 0.15
N TYR A 88 10.68 -2.05 -0.07
CA TYR A 88 9.32 -2.59 0.02
C TYR A 88 8.72 -2.50 1.43
N LYS A 89 9.55 -2.55 2.47
CA LYS A 89 9.12 -2.40 3.87
C LYS A 89 8.76 -0.94 4.17
N GLU A 90 9.54 0.01 3.68
CA GLU A 90 9.22 1.44 3.75
C GLU A 90 7.94 1.75 2.98
N LEU A 91 7.78 1.21 1.76
CA LEU A 91 6.55 1.33 0.98
C LEU A 91 5.33 0.78 1.74
N THR A 92 5.48 -0.36 2.41
CA THR A 92 4.41 -0.92 3.25
C THR A 92 4.01 0.07 4.35
N GLN A 93 4.97 0.74 4.98
CA GLN A 93 4.69 1.76 6.01
C GLN A 93 3.98 2.97 5.41
N LEU A 94 4.45 3.48 4.27
CA LEU A 94 3.86 4.60 3.55
C LEU A 94 2.39 4.36 3.18
N ILE A 95 2.07 3.18 2.65
CA ILE A 95 0.67 2.82 2.34
C ILE A 95 -0.17 2.71 3.61
N ASN A 96 0.38 2.22 4.72
CA ASN A 96 -0.34 2.19 6.00
C ASN A 96 -0.60 3.59 6.54
N ASP A 97 0.34 4.52 6.38
CA ASP A 97 0.18 5.91 6.79
C ASP A 97 -0.86 6.64 5.92
N TYR A 98 -0.82 6.40 4.61
CA TYR A 98 -1.88 6.84 3.70
C TYR A 98 -3.26 6.32 4.12
N ASN A 99 -3.38 5.01 4.41
CA ASN A 99 -4.65 4.39 4.79
C ASN A 99 -5.26 5.00 6.08
N LYS A 100 -4.44 5.51 6.99
CA LYS A 100 -4.93 6.20 8.20
C LYS A 100 -5.65 7.51 7.87
N ILE A 101 -5.28 8.17 6.78
CA ILE A 101 -5.80 9.48 6.38
C ILE A 101 -6.73 9.42 5.15
N ASP A 102 -6.83 8.28 4.45
CA ASP A 102 -7.63 8.10 3.22
C ASP A 102 -9.08 8.58 3.41
N SER A 103 -9.71 8.22 4.52
CA SER A 103 -11.10 8.64 4.80
C SER A 103 -11.26 10.16 4.95
N ASP A 104 -10.23 10.85 5.45
CA ASP A 104 -10.23 12.31 5.60
C ASP A 104 -9.87 13.03 4.30
N ILE A 105 -9.04 12.39 3.46
CA ILE A 105 -8.77 12.82 2.09
C ILE A 105 -10.08 12.82 1.29
N LEU A 106 -10.87 11.75 1.37
CA LEU A 106 -12.15 11.62 0.66
C LEU A 106 -13.23 12.61 1.14
N LYS A 107 -13.15 13.09 2.39
CA LYS A 107 -14.01 14.19 2.86
C LYS A 107 -13.68 15.51 2.14
N ASN A 108 -12.48 15.64 1.58
CA ASN A 108 -12.03 16.74 0.73
C ASN A 108 -12.27 18.15 1.34
N LYS A 109 -12.04 18.27 2.64
CA LYS A 109 -12.32 19.50 3.41
C LYS A 109 -11.20 20.54 3.37
N LYS A 110 -10.08 20.26 2.70
CA LYS A 110 -8.84 21.08 2.75
C LYS A 110 -8.38 21.34 4.19
N ASN A 111 -8.34 20.29 5.02
CA ASN A 111 -7.71 20.40 6.32
C ASN A 111 -6.18 20.48 6.11
N ASN A 112 -5.54 21.51 6.67
CA ASN A 112 -4.10 21.69 6.60
C ASN A 112 -3.35 20.50 7.20
N ASP A 113 -3.83 19.92 8.31
CA ASP A 113 -3.17 18.77 8.94
C ASP A 113 -3.11 17.57 7.99
N ILE A 114 -4.21 17.30 7.25
CA ILE A 114 -4.26 16.21 6.25
C ILE A 114 -3.36 16.54 5.05
N SER A 115 -3.29 17.81 4.68
CA SER A 115 -2.39 18.28 3.64
C SER A 115 -0.93 18.05 4.04
N ASP A 116 -0.54 18.42 5.25
CA ASP A 116 0.82 18.26 5.77
C ASP A 116 1.18 16.78 5.92
N GLN A 117 0.23 15.93 6.33
CA GLN A 117 0.43 14.48 6.34
C GLN A 117 0.66 13.90 4.95
N LEU A 118 -0.03 14.41 3.91
CA LEU A 118 0.26 14.02 2.52
C LEU A 118 1.65 14.48 2.07
N ASP A 119 2.11 15.66 2.49
CA ASP A 119 3.47 16.13 2.18
C ASP A 119 4.52 15.23 2.85
N ALA A 120 4.28 14.84 4.11
CA ALA A 120 5.16 13.90 4.81
C ALA A 120 5.24 12.56 4.09
N ILE A 121 4.11 11.97 3.67
CA ILE A 121 4.09 10.71 2.92
C ILE A 121 4.86 10.82 1.60
N ILE A 122 4.74 11.94 0.88
CA ILE A 122 5.49 12.17 -0.37
C ILE A 122 6.98 12.29 -0.10
N SER A 123 7.36 13.06 0.92
CA SER A 123 8.78 13.23 1.31
C SER A 123 9.40 11.91 1.75
N ASP A 124 8.70 11.13 2.58
CA ASP A 124 9.17 9.82 3.06
C ASP A 124 9.30 8.83 1.89
N HIS A 125 8.43 8.91 0.87
CA HIS A 125 8.57 8.13 -0.37
C HIS A 125 9.81 8.53 -1.17
N ASP A 126 10.06 9.83 -1.34
CA ASP A 126 11.24 10.31 -2.05
C ASP A 126 12.55 9.92 -1.32
N ASP A 127 12.56 9.96 0.01
CA ASP A 127 13.69 9.51 0.83
C ASP A 127 13.92 7.98 0.72
N ALA A 128 12.84 7.19 0.68
CA ALA A 128 12.90 5.75 0.45
C ALA A 128 13.48 5.42 -0.95
N VAL A 129 13.05 6.14 -1.98
CA VAL A 129 13.58 6.01 -3.35
C VAL A 129 15.08 6.33 -3.37
N LYS A 130 15.47 7.43 -2.74
CA LYS A 130 16.88 7.84 -2.68
C LYS A 130 17.74 6.84 -1.93
N THR A 131 17.27 6.34 -0.79
CA THR A 131 17.98 5.32 0.00
C THR A 131 18.15 4.03 -0.81
N TYR A 132 17.11 3.64 -1.56
CA TYR A 132 17.20 2.54 -2.50
C TYR A 132 18.29 2.78 -3.56
N GLU A 133 18.27 3.93 -4.24
CA GLU A 133 19.23 4.26 -5.31
C GLU A 133 20.67 4.34 -4.79
N ASP A 134 20.89 4.97 -3.64
CA ASP A 134 22.21 5.13 -3.01
C ASP A 134 22.77 3.78 -2.51
N GLY A 135 21.91 2.81 -2.21
CA GLY A 135 22.30 1.47 -1.76
C GLY A 135 22.75 0.52 -2.88
N LEU A 136 22.54 0.87 -4.15
CA LEU A 136 22.84 0.00 -5.29
C LEU A 136 24.31 0.05 -5.72
N ASP A 137 24.88 -1.11 -6.05
CA ASP A 137 26.10 -1.19 -6.85
C ASP A 137 25.74 -1.14 -8.34
N ASP A 138 25.71 0.09 -8.88
CA ASP A 138 25.28 0.37 -10.25
C ASP A 138 26.16 -0.33 -11.32
N LYS A 139 27.44 -0.60 -11.00
CA LYS A 139 28.35 -1.34 -11.89
C LYS A 139 28.00 -2.82 -11.92
N ALA A 140 27.66 -3.39 -10.77
CA ALA A 140 27.31 -4.79 -10.66
C ALA A 140 25.90 -5.06 -11.23
N LEU A 141 24.95 -4.16 -11.01
CA LEU A 141 23.60 -4.20 -11.58
C LEU A 141 23.64 -4.27 -13.12
N LYS A 142 24.46 -3.44 -13.78
CA LYS A 142 24.57 -3.42 -15.25
C LYS A 142 25.11 -4.72 -15.85
N LYS A 143 25.79 -5.55 -15.06
CA LYS A 143 26.36 -6.83 -15.52
C LYS A 143 25.38 -7.99 -15.43
N ASP A 144 24.33 -7.87 -14.62
CA ASP A 144 23.32 -8.91 -14.44
C ASP A 144 21.98 -8.47 -15.07
N LYS A 145 21.61 -9.13 -16.18
CA LYS A 145 20.42 -8.77 -16.96
C LYS A 145 19.12 -8.95 -16.17
N GLU A 146 19.05 -9.94 -15.29
CA GLU A 146 17.84 -10.22 -14.53
C GLU A 146 17.67 -9.20 -13.41
N MET A 147 18.74 -8.90 -12.67
CA MET A 147 18.72 -7.83 -11.67
C MET A 147 18.36 -6.49 -12.30
N LYS A 148 18.93 -6.16 -13.46
CA LYS A 148 18.59 -4.93 -14.20
C LYS A 148 17.10 -4.86 -14.55
N LYS A 149 16.51 -5.97 -15.02
CA LYS A 149 15.08 -6.02 -15.34
C LYS A 149 14.21 -5.79 -14.11
N GLN A 150 14.59 -6.36 -12.97
CA GLN A 150 13.89 -6.16 -11.71
C GLN A 150 14.02 -4.71 -11.20
N ASP A 151 15.21 -4.11 -11.29
CA ASP A 151 15.44 -2.70 -10.96
C ASP A 151 14.61 -1.76 -11.86
N ASP A 152 14.58 -2.01 -13.17
CA ASP A 152 13.77 -1.22 -14.12
C ASP A 152 12.27 -1.31 -13.78
N ALA A 153 11.79 -2.47 -13.33
CA ALA A 153 10.41 -2.63 -12.87
C ALA A 153 10.16 -1.87 -11.55
N LEU A 154 11.09 -1.94 -10.60
CA LEU A 154 10.99 -1.24 -9.33
C LEU A 154 11.02 0.28 -9.52
N LYS A 155 11.84 0.81 -10.42
CA LYS A 155 11.86 2.23 -10.79
C LYS A 155 10.57 2.71 -11.44
N LYS A 156 9.88 1.85 -12.20
CA LYS A 156 8.55 2.18 -12.73
C LYS A 156 7.53 2.26 -11.59
N LEU A 157 7.55 1.29 -10.68
CA LEU A 157 6.70 1.27 -9.49
C LEU A 157 6.90 2.55 -8.65
N GLN A 158 8.16 2.92 -8.36
CA GLN A 158 8.52 4.15 -7.66
C GLN A 158 7.89 5.40 -8.31
N LYS A 159 8.00 5.54 -9.64
CA LYS A 159 7.41 6.65 -10.38
C LYS A 159 5.88 6.66 -10.33
N GLN A 160 5.25 5.48 -10.41
CA GLN A 160 3.80 5.36 -10.33
C GLN A 160 3.28 5.80 -8.95
N ILE A 161 3.96 5.38 -7.88
CA ILE A 161 3.62 5.76 -6.49
C ILE A 161 3.75 7.27 -6.29
N ASN A 162 4.89 7.87 -6.67
CA ASN A 162 5.07 9.33 -6.54
C ASN A 162 3.99 10.09 -7.35
N SER A 163 3.72 9.66 -8.59
CA SER A 163 2.66 10.25 -9.40
C SER A 163 1.28 10.12 -8.75
N ALA A 164 1.00 9.00 -8.09
CA ALA A 164 -0.27 8.76 -7.43
C ALA A 164 -0.45 9.68 -6.21
N PHE A 165 0.53 9.75 -5.32
CA PHE A 165 0.48 10.65 -4.15
C PHE A 165 0.45 12.12 -4.57
N SER A 166 1.23 12.52 -5.56
CA SER A 166 1.21 13.88 -6.12
C SER A 166 -0.18 14.25 -6.68
N LYS A 167 -0.84 13.32 -7.38
CA LYS A 167 -2.21 13.51 -7.87
C LYS A 167 -3.20 13.67 -6.72
N ILE A 168 -3.13 12.81 -5.70
CA ILE A 168 -4.01 12.88 -4.52
C ILE A 168 -3.82 14.22 -3.82
N LYS A 169 -2.58 14.65 -3.57
CA LYS A 169 -2.26 15.93 -2.95
C LYS A 169 -2.77 17.12 -3.76
N SER A 170 -2.52 17.13 -5.07
CA SER A 170 -3.05 18.17 -5.95
C SER A 170 -4.58 18.19 -5.90
N GLY A 171 -5.21 17.02 -5.97
CA GLY A 171 -6.66 16.88 -5.89
C GLY A 171 -7.24 17.44 -4.59
N TYR A 172 -6.68 17.02 -3.46
CA TYR A 172 -7.07 17.49 -2.13
C TYR A 172 -6.92 19.00 -1.98
N ASN A 173 -5.77 19.56 -2.38
CA ASN A 173 -5.50 20.99 -2.31
C ASN A 173 -6.43 21.84 -3.19
N HIS A 174 -6.96 21.27 -4.28
CA HIS A 174 -7.84 21.97 -5.22
C HIS A 174 -9.31 21.58 -5.11
N LYS A 175 -9.69 20.69 -4.18
CA LYS A 175 -11.02 20.08 -4.12
C LYS A 175 -11.44 19.34 -5.40
N ASP A 176 -10.47 18.75 -6.09
CA ASP A 176 -10.69 17.97 -7.31
C ASP A 176 -10.80 16.48 -6.96
N GLU A 177 -12.04 16.01 -6.85
CA GLU A 177 -12.36 14.61 -6.51
C GLU A 177 -11.88 13.63 -7.59
N ASN A 178 -11.82 14.04 -8.86
CA ASN A 178 -11.36 13.18 -9.95
C ASN A 178 -9.88 12.88 -9.80
N LYS A 179 -9.06 13.90 -9.49
CA LYS A 179 -7.62 13.69 -9.23
C LYS A 179 -7.36 12.80 -8.01
N ILE A 180 -8.15 12.97 -6.94
CA ILE A 180 -8.07 12.09 -5.77
C ILE A 180 -8.39 10.65 -6.18
N SER A 181 -9.49 10.45 -6.91
CA SER A 181 -9.92 9.13 -7.38
C SER A 181 -8.89 8.47 -8.30
N GLU A 182 -8.36 9.19 -9.28
CA GLU A 182 -7.34 8.69 -10.20
C GLU A 182 -6.04 8.28 -9.48
N GLY A 183 -5.59 9.10 -8.52
CA GLY A 183 -4.41 8.76 -7.73
C GLY A 183 -4.64 7.53 -6.86
N ARG A 184 -5.80 7.44 -6.19
CA ARG A 184 -6.19 6.25 -5.41
C ARG A 184 -6.26 4.98 -6.26
N GLN A 185 -6.88 5.07 -7.43
CA GLN A 185 -6.95 3.95 -8.37
C GLN A 185 -5.56 3.53 -8.87
N THR A 186 -4.65 4.50 -9.06
CA THR A 186 -3.26 4.19 -9.41
C THR A 186 -2.57 3.40 -8.29
N LEU A 187 -2.81 3.73 -7.01
CA LEU A 187 -2.29 2.96 -5.87
C LEU A 187 -2.89 1.56 -5.84
N ILE A 188 -4.21 1.42 -5.96
CA ILE A 188 -4.88 0.11 -5.95
C ILE A 188 -4.41 -0.82 -7.08
N GLN A 189 -4.09 -0.25 -8.24
CA GLN A 189 -3.69 -0.99 -9.44
C GLN A 189 -2.17 -1.18 -9.56
N LEU A 190 -1.41 -0.95 -8.49
CA LEU A 190 0.02 -1.20 -8.52
C LEU A 190 0.28 -2.69 -8.73
N GLU A 191 0.65 -3.05 -9.95
CA GLU A 191 1.10 -4.40 -10.27
C GLU A 191 2.47 -4.63 -9.61
N VAL A 192 2.48 -5.28 -8.46
CA VAL A 192 3.69 -5.93 -7.96
C VAL A 192 3.95 -7.13 -8.88
N ASN A 193 4.92 -7.01 -9.80
CA ASN A 193 5.25 -8.07 -10.75
C ASN A 193 5.84 -9.31 -10.03
N VAL A 194 4.96 -10.16 -9.51
CA VAL A 194 5.32 -11.43 -8.88
C VAL A 194 5.42 -12.53 -9.94
N LYS A 195 6.56 -12.61 -10.63
CA LYS A 195 7.00 -13.91 -11.18
C LYS A 195 8.15 -14.44 -10.33
N PRO A 196 7.96 -15.56 -9.59
CA PRO A 196 9.10 -16.28 -9.03
C PRO A 196 10.00 -16.76 -10.18
N PRO A 197 11.33 -16.82 -10.00
CA PRO A 197 12.15 -17.55 -10.94
C PRO A 197 11.66 -19.00 -10.94
N GLU A 198 11.13 -19.45 -12.08
CA GLU A 198 10.87 -20.87 -12.30
C GLU A 198 12.22 -21.58 -12.20
N ASN A 199 12.33 -22.48 -11.22
CA ASN A 199 13.47 -23.38 -11.09
C ASN A 199 13.58 -24.19 -12.39
N GLN A 200 14.66 -23.97 -13.14
CA GLN A 200 15.16 -24.91 -14.15
C GLN A 200 16.15 -25.87 -13.49
#